data_AF-A0A1S3CUS0-F1
#
_entry.id   AF-A0A1S3CUS0-F1
#
_cell.length_a   1.000
_cell.length_b   1.000
_cell.length_c   1.000
_cell.angle_alpha   90.00
_cell.angle_beta   90.00
_cell.angle_gamma   90.00
#
_symmetry.space_group_name_H-M   'P 1'
#
loop_
_entity.id
_entity.type
_entity.pdbx_description
1 polymer ?
#
loop_
_entity_poly.entity_id
_entity_poly.type
_entity_poly.pdbx_seq_one_letter_code
_entity_poly.pdbx_strand_id
1 'polypeptide(L)'
;MSIGRNISPSAFFFFISPSAAKMAEEEDKKRERLDRLCDMTTAQIEGENTQMTNDLYRLLKKYTGLRNLIRDLKIEYVDSKVYPIVPRYTMLKDMIKSIMRHPDYMEVCHEVDPV
;
A
#
# COMPACT_ATOMS: atom_id res chain seq x y z
N MET A 1 -26.34 -25.52 66.23
CA MET A 1 -26.60 -25.70 64.78
C MET A 1 -25.46 -25.03 64.02
N SER A 2 -24.46 -25.79 63.60
CA SER A 2 -23.32 -25.31 62.82
C SER A 2 -23.70 -25.37 61.34
N ILE A 3 -23.98 -24.22 60.73
CA ILE A 3 -24.25 -24.12 59.29
C ILE A 3 -22.90 -23.96 58.59
N GLY A 4 -22.35 -25.07 58.12
CA GLY A 4 -21.20 -25.06 57.21
C GLY A 4 -21.63 -24.51 55.85
N ARG A 5 -21.05 -23.38 55.43
CA ARG A 5 -21.14 -22.93 54.04
C ARG A 5 -20.15 -23.75 53.22
N ASN A 6 -20.70 -24.71 52.49
CA ASN A 6 -19.98 -25.50 51.50
C ASN A 6 -19.69 -24.60 50.29
N ILE A 7 -18.49 -24.03 50.23
CA ILE A 7 -18.05 -23.25 49.08
C ILE A 7 -17.60 -24.25 48.02
N SER A 8 -18.37 -24.34 46.93
CA SER A 8 -18.04 -25.20 45.79
C SER A 8 -16.70 -24.76 45.18
N PRO A 9 -15.74 -25.67 44.91
CA PRO A 9 -14.48 -25.35 44.25
C PRO A 9 -14.62 -24.81 42.81
N SER A 10 -15.82 -24.83 42.26
CA SER A 10 -16.11 -24.45 40.86
C SER A 10 -16.11 -22.95 40.58
N ALA A 11 -15.95 -22.09 41.59
CA ALA A 11 -15.81 -20.64 41.38
C ALA A 11 -14.38 -20.20 40.99
N PHE A 12 -13.43 -21.14 40.91
CA PHE A 12 -12.02 -20.82 40.63
C PHE A 12 -11.67 -20.75 39.14
N PHE A 13 -12.62 -21.03 38.25
CA PHE A 13 -12.34 -20.98 36.82
C PHE A 13 -12.93 -19.72 36.17
N PHE A 14 -11.99 -18.91 35.67
CA PHE A 14 -12.11 -18.29 34.34
C PHE A 14 -12.82 -16.93 34.25
N PHE A 15 -12.35 -15.95 35.03
CA PHE A 15 -12.16 -14.63 34.42
C PHE A 15 -10.92 -14.78 33.53
N ILE A 16 -11.12 -15.02 32.23
CA ILE A 16 -10.03 -14.96 31.25
C ILE A 16 -9.45 -13.55 31.38
N SER A 17 -8.26 -13.46 31.97
CA SER A 17 -7.54 -12.19 32.06
C SER A 17 -7.42 -11.62 30.64
N PRO A 18 -7.76 -10.34 30.40
CA PRO A 18 -7.64 -9.72 29.07
C PRO A 18 -6.23 -9.87 28.47
N SER A 19 -5.22 -10.04 29.33
CA SER A 19 -3.85 -10.35 28.93
C SER A 19 -3.71 -11.76 28.36
N ALA A 20 -4.36 -12.76 28.95
CA ALA A 20 -4.32 -14.15 28.47
C ALA A 20 -5.05 -14.31 27.12
N ALA A 21 -6.18 -13.62 26.93
CA ALA A 21 -6.88 -13.59 25.66
C ALA A 21 -6.02 -12.96 24.54
N LYS A 22 -5.31 -11.86 24.85
CA LYS A 22 -4.41 -11.22 23.89
C LYS A 22 -3.19 -12.07 23.55
N MET A 23 -2.62 -12.79 24.51
CA MET A 23 -1.51 -13.70 24.23
C MET A 23 -1.95 -14.91 23.40
N ALA A 24 -3.13 -15.47 23.68
CA ALA A 24 -3.69 -16.55 22.86
C ALA A 24 -3.97 -16.10 21.42
N GLU A 25 -4.52 -14.89 21.22
CA GLU A 25 -4.76 -14.33 19.88
C GLU A 25 -3.44 -14.06 19.13
N GLU A 26 -2.39 -13.63 19.82
CA GLU A 26 -1.07 -13.43 19.23
C GLU A 26 -0.39 -14.76 18.87
N GLU A 27 -0.57 -15.79 19.70
CA GLU A 27 -0.09 -17.15 19.45
C GLU A 27 -0.81 -17.79 18.26
N ASP A 28 -2.13 -17.64 18.15
CA ASP A 28 -2.91 -18.11 17.00
C ASP A 28 -2.50 -17.38 15.71
N LYS A 29 -2.28 -16.06 15.76
CA LYS A 29 -1.75 -15.29 14.62
C LYS A 29 -0.34 -15.72 14.22
N LYS A 30 0.54 -15.98 15.19
CA LYS A 30 1.88 -16.51 14.94
C LYS A 30 1.80 -17.90 14.31
N ARG A 31 0.88 -18.74 14.78
CA ARG A 31 0.66 -20.09 14.27
C ARG A 31 0.11 -20.08 12.86
N GLU A 32 -0.89 -19.25 12.55
CA GLU A 32 -1.42 -19.09 11.20
C GLU A 32 -0.34 -18.58 10.23
N ARG A 33 0.50 -17.64 10.69
CA ARG A 33 1.65 -17.16 9.90
C ARG A 33 2.69 -18.25 9.66
N LEU A 34 2.97 -19.07 10.67
CA LEU A 34 3.91 -20.20 10.57
C LEU A 34 3.36 -21.32 9.69
N ASP A 35 2.07 -21.66 9.78
CA ASP A 35 1.43 -22.69 8.95
C ASP A 35 1.42 -22.26 7.48
N ARG A 36 1.11 -20.99 7.19
CA ARG A 36 1.27 -20.43 5.82
C ARG A 36 2.69 -20.54 5.29
N LEU A 37 3.69 -20.33 6.15
CA LEU A 37 5.11 -20.44 5.79
C LEU A 37 5.57 -21.91 5.69
N CYS A 38 4.94 -22.84 6.42
CA CYS A 38 5.22 -24.27 6.37
C CYS A 38 4.71 -24.92 5.06
N ASP A 39 3.58 -24.43 4.55
CA ASP A 39 2.96 -24.94 3.31
C ASP A 39 3.54 -24.30 2.03
N MET A 40 4.35 -23.24 2.17
CA MET A 40 5.07 -22.63 1.06
C MET A 40 6.36 -23.37 0.74
N THR A 41 6.37 -24.05 -0.40
CA THR A 41 7.58 -24.63 -1.00
C THR A 41 8.57 -23.53 -1.40
N THR A 42 9.86 -23.84 -1.43
CA THR A 42 10.91 -22.94 -1.94
C THR A 42 10.56 -22.38 -3.33
N ALA A 43 9.94 -23.18 -4.18
CA ALA A 43 9.50 -22.77 -5.52
C ALA A 43 8.39 -21.68 -5.49
N GLN A 44 7.50 -21.70 -4.50
CA GLN A 44 6.49 -20.64 -4.31
C GLN A 44 7.13 -19.34 -3.84
N ILE A 45 8.11 -19.41 -2.93
CA ILE A 45 8.89 -18.24 -2.48
C ILE A 45 9.64 -17.60 -3.67
N GLU A 46 10.26 -18.42 -4.51
CA GLU A 46 10.94 -17.95 -5.72
C GLU A 46 9.97 -17.35 -6.75
N GLY A 47 8.78 -17.92 -6.89
CA GLY A 47 7.70 -17.38 -7.70
C GLY A 47 7.24 -16.01 -7.21
N GLU A 48 7.00 -15.86 -5.91
CA GLU A 48 6.62 -14.58 -5.28
C GLU A 48 7.73 -13.53 -5.44
N ASN A 49 8.99 -13.91 -5.24
CA ASN A 49 10.13 -13.02 -5.45
C ASN A 49 10.21 -12.52 -6.89
N THR A 50 9.94 -13.40 -7.87
CA THR A 50 9.90 -13.04 -9.29
C THR A 50 8.77 -12.05 -9.56
N GLN A 51 7.59 -12.30 -8.99
CA GLN A 51 6.43 -11.41 -9.13
C GLN A 51 6.72 -10.03 -8.52
N MET A 52 7.18 -9.97 -7.27
CA MET A 52 7.54 -8.71 -6.60
C MET A 52 8.60 -7.92 -7.36
N THR A 53 9.58 -8.61 -7.93
CA THR A 53 10.62 -7.99 -8.76
C THR A 53 10.01 -7.33 -10.00
N ASN A 54 9.11 -8.03 -10.70
CA ASN A 54 8.42 -7.50 -11.88
C ASN A 54 7.55 -6.29 -11.53
N ASP A 55 6.84 -6.35 -10.41
CA ASP A 55 5.99 -5.25 -9.94
C ASP A 55 6.81 -4.01 -9.59
N LEU A 56 7.97 -4.20 -8.95
CA LEU A 56 8.91 -3.13 -8.66
C LEU A 56 9.43 -2.47 -9.96
N TYR A 57 9.76 -3.25 -10.99
CA TYR A 57 10.16 -2.70 -12.28
C TYR A 57 9.05 -1.92 -12.97
N ARG A 58 7.80 -2.40 -12.92
CA ARG A 58 6.64 -1.69 -13.46
C ARG A 58 6.44 -0.35 -12.76
N LEU A 59 6.52 -0.34 -11.42
CA LEU A 59 6.39 0.87 -10.62
C LEU A 59 7.52 1.87 -10.91
N LEU A 60 8.77 1.38 -10.99
CA LEU A 60 9.93 2.21 -11.29
C LEU A 60 9.81 2.87 -12.67
N LYS A 61 9.28 2.13 -13.67
CA LYS A 61 9.02 2.66 -15.01
C LYS A 61 8.02 3.82 -14.97
N LYS A 62 6.88 3.63 -14.30
CA LYS A 62 5.85 4.67 -14.13
C LYS A 62 6.40 5.92 -13.43
N TYR A 63 7.14 5.73 -12.32
CA TYR A 63 7.78 6.83 -11.60
C TYR A 63 8.77 7.60 -12.48
N THR A 64 9.58 6.89 -13.25
CA THR A 64 10.55 7.50 -14.16
C THR A 64 9.85 8.31 -15.25
N GLY A 65 8.77 7.79 -15.83
CA GLY A 65 7.94 8.51 -16.81
C GLY A 65 7.38 9.82 -16.25
N LEU A 66 6.73 9.76 -15.09
CA LEU A 66 6.21 10.95 -14.41
C LEU A 66 7.31 11.97 -14.08
N ARG A 67 8.46 11.50 -13.58
CA ARG A 67 9.59 12.38 -13.26
C ARG A 67 10.08 13.14 -14.50
N ASN A 68 10.15 12.46 -15.65
CA ASN A 68 10.54 13.08 -16.90
C ASN A 68 9.51 14.12 -17.35
N LEU A 69 8.22 13.80 -17.31
CA LEU A 69 7.14 14.76 -17.62
C LEU A 69 7.21 16.03 -16.77
N ILE A 70 7.41 15.88 -15.46
CA ILE A 70 7.55 17.03 -14.54
C ILE A 70 8.78 17.87 -14.90
N ARG A 71 9.90 17.20 -15.21
CA ARG A 71 11.14 17.88 -15.59
C ARG A 71 10.95 18.69 -16.86
N ASP A 72 10.35 18.10 -17.89
CA ASP A 72 10.17 18.74 -19.18
C ASP A 72 9.14 19.87 -19.09
N LEU A 73 8.02 19.67 -18.37
CA LEU A 73 7.06 20.74 -18.08
C LEU A 73 7.72 21.94 -17.39
N LYS A 74 8.62 21.69 -16.43
CA LYS A 74 9.31 22.75 -15.70
C LYS A 74 10.20 23.56 -16.64
N ILE A 75 10.92 22.89 -17.55
CA ILE A 75 11.78 23.54 -18.54
C ILE A 75 10.92 24.41 -19.46
N GLU A 76 9.88 23.84 -20.08
CA GLU A 76 8.99 24.57 -21.00
C GLU A 76 8.26 25.74 -20.31
N TYR A 77 7.85 25.56 -19.06
CA TYR A 77 7.27 26.63 -18.26
C TYR A 77 8.24 27.79 -18.04
N VAL A 78 9.51 27.50 -17.70
CA VAL A 78 10.54 28.54 -17.52
C VAL A 78 10.78 29.26 -18.84
N ASP A 79 10.93 28.53 -19.94
CA ASP A 79 11.16 29.09 -21.27
C ASP A 79 9.99 29.97 -21.72
N SER A 80 8.75 29.59 -21.37
CA SER A 80 7.55 30.37 -21.69
C SER A 80 7.56 31.78 -21.09
N LYS A 81 8.34 32.04 -20.03
CA LYS A 81 8.38 33.34 -19.34
C LYS A 81 8.98 34.46 -20.18
N VAL A 82 9.66 34.13 -21.29
CA VAL A 82 10.14 35.14 -22.25
C VAL A 82 8.98 35.84 -22.98
N TYR A 83 7.80 35.21 -23.05
CA TYR A 83 6.64 35.72 -23.77
C TYR A 83 5.71 36.59 -22.90
N PRO A 84 5.07 37.62 -23.49
CA PRO A 84 4.02 38.41 -22.82
C PRO A 84 2.83 37.55 -22.35
N ILE A 85 2.07 38.07 -21.36
CA ILE A 85 0.98 37.32 -20.68
C ILE A 85 -0.03 36.67 -21.63
N VAL A 86 -0.48 37.39 -22.66
CA VAL A 86 -1.58 36.93 -23.53
C VAL A 86 -1.19 35.70 -24.36
N PRO A 87 -0.12 35.70 -25.17
CA PRO A 87 0.31 34.49 -25.89
C PRO A 87 0.80 33.39 -24.93
N ARG A 88 1.43 33.77 -23.83
CA ARG A 88 1.92 32.82 -22.82
C ARG A 88 0.78 32.02 -22.20
N TYR A 89 -0.40 32.61 -21.98
CA TYR A 89 -1.55 31.90 -21.45
C TYR A 89 -1.96 30.70 -22.32
N THR A 90 -1.97 30.88 -23.65
CA THR A 90 -2.29 29.79 -24.58
C THR A 90 -1.25 28.66 -24.47
N MET A 91 0.04 29.00 -24.43
CA MET A 91 1.13 28.03 -24.26
C MET A 91 0.99 27.25 -22.94
N LEU A 92 0.75 27.96 -21.83
CA LEU A 92 0.52 27.34 -20.51
C LEU A 92 -0.65 26.37 -20.53
N LYS A 93 -1.77 26.78 -21.14
CA LYS A 93 -2.95 25.95 -21.26
C LYS A 93 -2.67 24.69 -22.08
N ASP A 94 -1.90 24.80 -23.16
CA ASP A 94 -1.60 23.65 -24.02
C ASP A 94 -0.58 22.69 -23.40
N MET A 95 0.42 23.19 -22.65
CA MET A 95 1.31 22.35 -21.84
C MET A 95 0.53 21.47 -20.85
N ILE A 96 -0.44 22.05 -20.14
CA ILE A 96 -1.29 21.32 -19.20
C ILE A 96 -2.11 20.24 -19.93
N LYS A 97 -2.77 20.61 -21.04
CA LYS A 97 -3.55 19.64 -21.84
C LYS A 97 -2.68 18.51 -22.41
N SER A 98 -1.45 18.81 -22.80
CA SER A 98 -0.50 17.83 -23.32
C SER A 98 -0.21 16.76 -22.28
N ILE A 99 0.12 17.16 -21.05
CA ILE A 99 0.39 16.24 -19.94
C ILE A 99 -0.83 15.40 -19.58
N MET A 100 -2.01 16.01 -19.53
CA MET A 100 -3.26 15.29 -19.23
C MET A 100 -3.58 14.18 -20.23
N ARG A 101 -3.02 14.23 -21.44
CA ARG A 101 -3.19 13.23 -22.50
C ARG A 101 -1.96 12.35 -22.68
N HIS A 102 -0.89 12.58 -21.92
CA HIS A 102 0.34 11.84 -22.06
C HIS A 102 0.15 10.40 -21.54
N PRO A 103 0.58 9.36 -22.29
CA PRO A 103 0.37 7.97 -21.90
C PRO A 103 0.93 7.66 -20.50
N ASP A 104 2.16 8.10 -20.19
CA ASP A 104 2.77 7.88 -18.87
C ASP A 104 1.99 8.52 -17.71
N TYR A 105 1.26 9.62 -17.96
CA TYR A 105 0.38 10.24 -16.97
C TYR A 105 -0.94 9.46 -16.85
N MET A 106 -1.54 9.09 -18.00
CA MET A 106 -2.79 8.33 -18.05
C MET A 106 -2.67 6.94 -17.45
N GLU A 107 -1.52 6.26 -17.62
CA GLU A 107 -1.24 4.95 -17.05
C GLU A 107 -1.29 4.97 -15.51
N VAL A 108 -0.95 6.10 -14.88
CA VAL A 108 -0.99 6.26 -13.41
C VAL A 108 -2.38 6.69 -12.92
N CYS A 109 -3.10 7.51 -13.68
CA CYS A 109 -4.45 7.97 -13.29
C CYS A 109 -5.53 6.89 -13.36
N HIS A 110 -5.31 5.79 -14.09
CA HIS A 110 -6.29 4.71 -14.22
C HIS A 110 -6.17 3.61 -13.14
N GLU A 111 -5.29 3.76 -12.14
CA GLU A 111 -5.12 2.78 -11.05
C GLU A 111 -5.85 3.17 -9.75
N VAL A 112 -6.84 4.05 -9.81
CA VAL A 112 -7.70 4.32 -8.65
C VAL A 112 -8.76 3.22 -8.59
N ASP A 113 -8.51 2.23 -7.73
CA ASP A 113 -9.26 0.98 -7.56
C ASP A 113 -10.79 1.17 -7.43
N PRO A 114 -11.62 0.29 -8.04
CA PRO A 114 -12.98 0.09 -7.53
C PRO A 114 -12.88 -0.58 -6.16
N VAL A 115 -13.38 0.12 -5.13
CA VAL A 115 -13.57 -0.32 -3.74
C VAL A 115 -14.37 -1.61 -3.65
#